data_AF-A0A9P8TZ38-F1
#
_entry.id   AF-A0A9P8TZ38-F1
#
_cell.length_a   1.000
_cell.length_b   1.000
_cell.length_c   1.000
_cell.angle_alpha   90.00
_cell.angle_beta   90.00
_cell.angle_gamma   90.00
#
_symmetry.space_group_name_H-M   'P 1'
#
loop_
_entity.id
_entity.type
_entity.pdbx_description
1 polymer ?
#
loop_
_entity_poly.entity_id
_entity_poly.type
_entity_poly.pdbx_seq_one_letter_code
_entity_poly.pdbx_strand_id
1 'polypeptide(L)'
;MSIIIGALGSIIGYLGAEAAAESFFERLLWPERFYNDTNPGVLLILLLFLPMAGPLHGAALETLDRFRENGLYLGMRRGDMLGTPFFHDTEIKYCHLRRMDIEKEEAKEARNGFWVQVLREVKCRNRAARLPTLHRADPPTNEIPPYRAMQLVHHLKLHYATDAKRAGQDAVRITETRVTWRTVLGTVLSEGSSIAIAITAAAAKPFRTYWVTGYLLVPLALKLAAIFVAVRRGSILDDTEHTEGRPESEDELYEIDDPTHGYAIIQGPPSVVLQFFRHYGHPKRDGGTAGRRDRAREVLSMALIYLFTLYFPAGLIGSLWMSNNTQLLWLSFQVYTILAMHVVRIVGWDNCGRTEARVARHLERKKRVWLQRSDGVGIVAELETTDVANMRGAYEELVAIVEAQFSRLNEATNAE
;
A
#
# COMPACT_ATOMS: atom_id res chain seq x y z
N MET A 1 42.12 -11.70 6.42
CA MET A 1 40.91 -11.25 5.69
C MET A 1 39.61 -11.76 6.30
N SER A 2 39.45 -13.05 6.58
CA SER A 2 38.19 -13.63 7.09
C SER A 2 37.63 -12.95 8.36
N ILE A 3 38.47 -12.55 9.32
CA ILE A 3 38.04 -11.88 10.56
C ILE A 3 37.48 -10.48 10.27
N ILE A 4 38.13 -9.73 9.39
CA ILE A 4 37.68 -8.38 8.98
C ILE A 4 36.36 -8.47 8.22
N ILE A 5 36.21 -9.48 7.36
CA ILE A 5 34.99 -9.75 6.60
C ILE A 5 33.83 -10.15 7.53
N GLY A 6 34.09 -10.98 8.53
CA GLY A 6 33.11 -11.31 9.56
C GLY A 6 32.69 -10.09 10.38
N ALA A 7 33.65 -9.26 10.82
CA ALA A 7 33.36 -8.04 11.56
C ALA A 7 32.54 -7.02 10.74
N LEU A 8 32.93 -6.78 9.49
CA LEU A 8 32.16 -5.94 8.56
C LEU A 8 30.77 -6.51 8.31
N GLY A 9 30.66 -7.82 8.13
CA GLY A 9 29.39 -8.53 7.98
C GLY A 9 28.46 -8.33 9.17
N SER A 10 28.97 -8.36 10.39
CA SER A 10 28.17 -8.08 11.60
C SER A 10 27.70 -6.62 11.67
N ILE A 11 28.55 -5.66 11.33
CA ILE A 11 28.18 -4.23 11.28
C ILE A 11 27.09 -3.99 10.22
N ILE A 12 27.25 -4.58 9.03
CA ILE A 12 26.27 -4.58 7.95
C ILE A 12 24.95 -5.18 8.44
N GLY A 13 25.00 -6.30 9.18
CA GLY A 13 23.83 -6.91 9.79
C GLY A 13 23.08 -5.93 10.69
N TYR A 14 23.78 -5.29 11.62
CA TYR A 14 23.19 -4.33 12.54
C TYR A 14 22.58 -3.11 11.82
N LEU A 15 23.34 -2.45 10.93
CA LEU A 15 22.84 -1.30 10.17
C LEU A 15 21.66 -1.66 9.27
N GLY A 16 21.70 -2.85 8.71
CA GLY A 16 20.63 -3.39 7.89
C GLY A 16 19.35 -3.65 8.67
N ALA A 17 19.46 -4.23 9.86
CA ALA A 17 18.33 -4.49 10.74
C ALA A 17 17.59 -3.20 11.12
N GLU A 18 18.31 -2.12 11.37
CA GLU A 18 17.76 -0.79 11.67
C GLU A 18 17.14 -0.11 10.44
N ALA A 19 17.71 -0.35 9.25
CA ALA A 19 17.25 0.26 8.01
C ALA A 19 16.01 -0.43 7.42
N ALA A 20 15.87 -1.74 7.66
CA ALA A 20 14.80 -2.56 7.13
C ALA A 20 13.43 -2.08 7.62
N ALA A 21 12.53 -1.79 6.70
CA ALA A 21 11.15 -1.43 7.00
C ALA A 21 10.25 -2.68 7.02
N GLU A 22 9.22 -2.68 7.87
CA GLU A 22 8.23 -3.76 7.90
C GLU A 22 7.39 -3.85 6.61
N SER A 23 7.34 -2.77 5.84
CA SER A 23 6.69 -2.69 4.53
C SER A 23 7.18 -3.78 3.55
N PHE A 24 8.42 -4.27 3.71
CA PHE A 24 8.95 -5.40 2.95
C PHE A 24 8.18 -6.70 3.20
N PHE A 25 7.71 -6.93 4.43
CA PHE A 25 6.92 -8.11 4.76
C PHE A 25 5.45 -7.95 4.40
N GLU A 26 4.89 -6.74 4.44
CA GLU A 26 3.56 -6.49 3.85
C GLU A 26 3.52 -6.84 2.36
N ARG A 27 4.57 -6.46 1.62
CA ARG A 27 4.75 -6.83 0.20
C ARG A 27 4.80 -8.34 -0.01
N LEU A 28 5.44 -9.06 0.90
CA LEU A 28 5.52 -10.53 0.87
C LEU A 28 4.16 -11.17 1.14
N LEU A 29 3.40 -10.63 2.10
CA LEU A 29 2.11 -11.15 2.55
C LEU A 29 0.93 -10.76 1.65
N TRP A 30 1.08 -9.70 0.85
CA TRP A 30 0.05 -9.22 -0.08
C TRP A 30 0.65 -8.83 -1.44
N PRO A 31 1.19 -9.79 -2.19
CA PRO A 31 1.90 -9.52 -3.44
C PRO A 31 1.00 -8.88 -4.51
N GLU A 32 -0.29 -9.21 -4.55
CA GLU A 32 -1.24 -8.63 -5.52
C GLU A 32 -1.39 -7.12 -5.35
N ARG A 33 -1.26 -6.60 -4.13
CA ARG A 33 -1.38 -5.17 -3.84
C ARG A 33 -0.15 -4.39 -4.28
N PHE A 34 1.05 -4.98 -4.22
CA PHE A 34 2.33 -4.27 -4.43
C PHE A 34 3.04 -4.55 -5.76
N TYR A 35 2.78 -5.69 -6.40
CA TYR A 35 3.51 -6.10 -7.62
C TYR A 35 2.65 -6.06 -8.90
N ASN A 36 1.42 -5.54 -8.83
CA ASN A 36 0.49 -5.53 -9.97
C ASN A 36 0.57 -4.24 -10.82
N ASP A 37 1.66 -3.49 -10.71
CA ASP A 37 1.89 -2.24 -11.41
C ASP A 37 2.97 -2.37 -12.47
N THR A 38 2.68 -1.88 -13.68
CA THR A 38 3.55 -2.02 -14.87
C THR A 38 4.11 -0.68 -15.33
N ASN A 39 3.95 0.38 -14.54
CA ASN A 39 4.56 1.66 -14.82
C ASN A 39 6.10 1.50 -14.86
N PRO A 40 6.79 1.92 -15.92
CA PRO A 40 8.24 1.72 -16.07
C PRO A 40 9.06 2.32 -14.92
N GLY A 41 8.64 3.46 -14.36
CA GLY A 41 9.32 4.06 -13.21
C GLY A 41 9.21 3.19 -11.96
N VAL A 42 8.05 2.56 -11.74
CA VAL A 42 7.84 1.62 -10.63
C VAL A 42 8.63 0.34 -10.85
N LEU A 43 8.65 -0.20 -12.08
CA LEU A 43 9.45 -1.37 -12.42
C LEU A 43 10.95 -1.14 -12.20
N LEU A 44 11.44 0.06 -12.51
CA LEU A 44 12.85 0.42 -12.28
C LEU A 44 13.18 0.54 -10.78
N ILE A 45 12.27 1.12 -9.98
CA ILE A 45 12.45 1.18 -8.53
C ILE A 45 12.42 -0.23 -7.93
N LEU A 46 11.48 -1.10 -8.36
CA LEU A 46 11.44 -2.50 -7.95
C LEU A 46 12.75 -3.22 -8.29
N LEU A 47 13.24 -3.05 -9.52
CA LEU A 47 14.45 -3.72 -10.04
C LEU A 47 15.70 -3.43 -9.23
N LEU A 48 15.86 -2.17 -8.82
CA LEU A 48 17.10 -1.70 -8.19
C LEU A 48 16.98 -1.63 -6.68
N PHE A 49 15.88 -1.09 -6.14
CA PHE A 49 15.85 -0.64 -4.76
C PHE A 49 15.09 -1.55 -3.80
N LEU A 50 14.37 -2.56 -4.29
CA LEU A 50 13.51 -3.41 -3.45
C LEU A 50 13.90 -4.92 -3.39
N PRO A 51 15.18 -5.32 -3.43
CA PRO A 51 15.56 -6.70 -3.18
C PRO A 51 15.39 -7.07 -1.70
N MET A 52 14.92 -8.29 -1.43
CA MET A 52 14.84 -8.86 -0.08
C MET A 52 16.06 -9.74 0.25
N ALA A 53 17.11 -9.68 -0.56
CA ALA A 53 18.38 -10.40 -0.35
C ALA A 53 19.34 -9.71 0.64
N GLY A 54 18.88 -8.67 1.33
CA GLY A 54 19.65 -7.95 2.34
C GLY A 54 19.39 -8.42 3.78
N PRO A 55 20.04 -7.80 4.76
CA PRO A 55 19.79 -8.02 6.19
C PRO A 55 18.41 -7.49 6.63
N LEU A 56 17.39 -8.35 6.56
CA LEU A 56 16.00 -8.02 6.94
C LEU A 56 15.59 -8.55 8.33
N HIS A 57 16.52 -9.16 9.06
CA HIS A 57 16.22 -9.89 10.29
C HIS A 57 15.61 -9.02 11.40
N GLY A 58 15.96 -7.73 11.49
CA GLY A 58 15.35 -6.77 12.42
C GLY A 58 13.84 -6.64 12.20
N ALA A 59 13.45 -6.14 11.03
CA ALA A 59 12.03 -6.01 10.64
C ALA A 59 11.28 -7.37 10.64
N ALA A 60 11.96 -8.48 10.35
CA ALA A 60 11.36 -9.81 10.39
C ALA A 60 11.01 -10.23 11.82
N LEU A 61 11.91 -9.99 12.78
CA LEU A 61 11.67 -10.29 14.19
C LEU A 61 10.57 -9.39 14.75
N GLU A 62 10.58 -8.10 14.44
CA GLU A 62 9.51 -7.18 14.84
C GLU A 62 8.14 -7.65 14.32
N THR A 63 8.07 -8.07 13.05
CA THR A 63 6.85 -8.65 12.46
C THR A 63 6.38 -9.90 13.20
N LEU A 64 7.30 -10.81 13.57
CA LEU A 64 6.99 -12.04 14.32
C LEU A 64 6.56 -11.74 15.76
N ASP A 65 7.17 -10.73 16.40
CA ASP A 65 6.77 -10.27 17.73
C ASP A 65 5.35 -9.69 17.69
N ARG A 66 4.99 -8.88 16.69
CA ARG A 66 3.61 -8.40 16.50
C ARG A 66 2.62 -9.54 16.28
N PHE A 67 3.01 -10.60 15.56
CA PHE A 67 2.17 -11.79 15.45
C PHE A 67 1.96 -12.48 16.80
N ARG A 68 2.97 -12.46 17.68
CA ARG A 68 2.86 -13.03 19.03
C ARG A 68 1.96 -12.19 19.92
N GLU A 69 2.18 -10.89 19.94
CA GLU A 69 1.41 -9.93 20.75
C GLU A 69 -0.06 -9.96 20.36
N ASN A 70 -0.36 -10.07 19.06
CA ASN A 70 -1.73 -10.16 18.58
C ASN A 70 -2.29 -11.59 18.65
N GLY A 71 -1.59 -12.53 19.28
CA GLY A 71 -2.10 -13.88 19.57
C GLY A 71 -2.23 -14.81 18.36
N LEU A 72 -1.55 -14.51 17.25
CA LEU A 72 -1.67 -15.30 16.01
C LEU A 72 -1.09 -16.71 16.11
N TYR A 73 -0.24 -16.99 17.10
CA TYR A 73 0.28 -18.33 17.36
C TYR A 73 -0.69 -19.22 18.15
N LEU A 74 -1.77 -18.68 18.72
CA LEU A 74 -2.68 -19.40 19.62
C LEU A 74 -3.57 -20.44 18.92
N GLY A 75 -3.54 -20.51 17.59
CA GLY A 75 -4.20 -21.55 16.79
C GLY A 75 -5.24 -21.01 15.82
N MET A 76 -6.15 -21.89 15.39
CA MET A 76 -7.17 -21.56 14.40
C MET A 76 -8.12 -20.47 14.90
N ARG A 77 -8.32 -19.43 14.08
CA ARG A 77 -9.24 -18.30 14.33
C ARG A 77 -9.01 -17.58 15.67
N ARG A 78 -7.80 -17.63 16.19
CA ARG A 78 -7.40 -16.90 17.39
C ARG A 78 -6.44 -15.78 17.02
N GLY A 79 -6.43 -14.75 17.86
CA GLY A 79 -5.63 -13.55 17.66
C GLY A 79 -6.23 -12.57 16.66
N ASP A 80 -5.80 -11.32 16.75
CA ASP A 80 -6.24 -10.23 15.89
C ASP A 80 -5.29 -10.06 14.69
N MET A 81 -5.85 -9.85 13.49
CA MET A 81 -5.07 -9.53 12.30
C MET A 81 -4.82 -8.04 12.15
N LEU A 82 -5.68 -7.20 12.73
CA LEU A 82 -5.53 -5.74 12.72
C LEU A 82 -4.24 -5.36 13.48
N GLY A 83 -3.51 -4.37 12.97
CA GLY A 83 -2.23 -3.94 13.54
C GLY A 83 -1.05 -4.87 13.23
N THR A 84 -1.26 -5.94 12.47
CA THR A 84 -0.18 -6.82 12.00
C THR A 84 0.15 -6.55 10.52
N PRO A 85 1.29 -7.00 10.00
CA PRO A 85 1.55 -6.94 8.56
C PRO A 85 0.56 -7.71 7.67
N PHE A 86 -0.30 -8.57 8.23
CA PHE A 86 -1.44 -9.11 7.49
C PHE A 86 -2.50 -8.04 7.24
N PHE A 87 -2.73 -7.11 8.15
CA PHE A 87 -3.70 -6.03 8.01
C PHE A 87 -3.29 -4.85 8.89
N HIS A 88 -2.52 -3.94 8.28
CA HIS A 88 -1.99 -2.77 8.97
C HIS A 88 -3.11 -1.87 9.49
N ASP A 89 -3.03 -1.45 10.74
CA ASP A 89 -3.95 -0.46 11.29
C ASP A 89 -3.47 0.93 10.87
N THR A 90 -4.37 1.71 10.27
CA THR A 90 -4.05 3.07 9.86
C THR A 90 -4.20 4.08 10.99
N GLU A 91 -4.89 3.72 12.09
CA GLU A 91 -5.22 4.59 13.23
C GLU A 91 -6.03 5.86 12.84
N ILE A 92 -6.59 5.88 11.63
CA ILE A 92 -7.32 7.02 11.08
C ILE A 92 -8.76 6.98 11.55
N LYS A 93 -9.33 8.16 11.82
CA LYS A 93 -10.73 8.30 12.18
C LYS A 93 -11.51 8.97 11.06
N TYR A 94 -12.79 8.64 10.96
CA TYR A 94 -13.73 9.29 10.06
C TYR A 94 -14.94 9.79 10.83
N CYS A 95 -15.48 10.91 10.38
CA CYS A 95 -16.71 11.50 10.89
C CYS A 95 -17.77 11.47 9.80
N HIS A 96 -18.98 11.09 10.18
CA HIS A 96 -20.13 11.17 9.29
C HIS A 96 -20.71 12.59 9.36
N LEU A 97 -20.92 13.21 8.19
CA LEU A 97 -21.50 14.55 8.09
C LEU A 97 -23.00 14.43 7.84
N ARG A 98 -23.83 14.69 8.86
CA ARG A 98 -25.30 14.70 8.75
C ARG A 98 -25.87 16.11 8.80
N ARG A 99 -26.59 16.50 7.75
CA ARG A 99 -27.36 17.76 7.62
C ARG A 99 -26.45 19.02 7.68
N MET A 100 -27.03 20.19 7.37
CA MET A 100 -26.34 21.49 7.23
C MET A 100 -25.59 21.98 8.49
N ASP A 101 -25.86 21.39 9.66
CA ASP A 101 -25.03 21.63 10.84
C ASP A 101 -23.85 20.67 10.79
N ILE A 102 -22.63 21.21 10.86
CA ILE A 102 -21.36 20.46 10.94
C ILE A 102 -21.25 19.82 12.35
N GLU A 103 -22.34 19.23 12.85
CA GLU A 103 -22.32 18.37 14.00
C GLU A 103 -21.72 17.04 13.55
N LYS A 104 -20.40 16.96 13.68
CA LYS A 104 -19.65 15.74 13.43
C LYS A 104 -20.17 14.66 14.37
N GLU A 105 -20.67 13.55 13.82
CA GLU A 105 -20.88 12.34 14.62
C GLU A 105 -19.56 11.96 15.32
N GLU A 106 -19.66 11.21 16.42
CA GLU A 106 -18.48 10.67 17.11
C GLU A 106 -17.53 10.00 16.11
N ALA A 107 -16.26 10.40 16.19
CA ALA A 107 -15.22 9.93 15.30
C ALA A 107 -15.06 8.41 15.41
N LYS A 108 -15.32 7.70 14.30
CA LYS A 108 -15.24 6.25 14.21
C LYS A 108 -13.90 5.84 13.60
N GLU A 109 -13.37 4.70 14.02
CA GLU A 109 -12.11 4.17 13.49
C GLU A 109 -12.27 3.61 12.07
N ALA A 110 -11.42 4.06 11.16
CA ALA A 110 -11.23 3.46 9.84
C ALA A 110 -10.16 2.36 9.95
N ARG A 111 -10.62 1.11 10.12
CA ARG A 111 -9.74 -0.07 10.23
C ARG A 111 -9.01 -0.40 8.92
N ASN A 112 -9.52 0.11 7.81
CA ASN A 112 -8.81 0.13 6.55
C ASN A 112 -8.86 1.52 5.94
N GLY A 113 -7.68 2.06 5.65
CA GLY A 113 -7.50 3.35 5.00
C GLY A 113 -7.18 3.23 3.52
N PHE A 114 -7.77 2.31 2.75
CA PHE A 114 -7.45 2.17 1.30
C PHE A 114 -7.58 3.51 0.57
N TRP A 115 -8.75 4.14 0.63
CA TRP A 115 -8.96 5.44 0.01
C TRP A 115 -8.17 6.55 0.69
N VAL A 116 -7.97 6.47 2.00
CA VAL A 116 -7.14 7.47 2.69
C VAL A 116 -5.69 7.41 2.19
N GLN A 117 -5.15 6.21 2.03
CA GLN A 117 -3.81 5.99 1.48
C GLN A 117 -3.73 6.38 0.00
N VAL A 118 -4.81 6.18 -0.78
CA VAL A 118 -4.90 6.74 -2.13
C VAL A 118 -4.75 8.26 -2.08
N LEU A 119 -5.48 8.94 -1.20
CA LEU A 119 -5.43 10.40 -1.07
C LEU A 119 -4.05 10.89 -0.60
N ARG A 120 -3.40 10.20 0.35
CA ARG A 120 -2.02 10.48 0.77
C ARG A 120 -1.00 10.37 -0.38
N GLU A 121 -1.23 9.47 -1.32
CA GLU A 121 -0.34 9.26 -2.48
C GLU A 121 -0.61 10.23 -3.64
N VAL A 122 -1.70 11.02 -3.60
CA VAL A 122 -2.00 12.03 -4.62
C VAL A 122 -1.04 13.20 -4.44
N LYS A 123 0.00 13.22 -5.26
CA LYS A 123 0.99 14.30 -5.35
C LYS A 123 0.46 15.34 -6.32
N CYS A 124 0.38 16.60 -5.89
CA CYS A 124 0.13 17.75 -6.78
C CYS A 124 1.33 18.08 -7.70
N ARG A 125 2.07 17.06 -8.17
CA ARG A 125 3.39 17.19 -8.82
C ARG A 125 3.32 17.73 -10.25
N ASN A 126 2.13 17.82 -10.85
CA ASN A 126 1.95 18.23 -12.25
C ASN A 126 1.22 19.58 -12.44
N ARG A 127 1.02 20.39 -11.40
CA ARG A 127 0.59 21.79 -11.59
C ARG A 127 1.81 22.70 -11.73
N ALA A 128 2.55 22.51 -12.82
CA ALA A 128 3.39 23.59 -13.32
C ALA A 128 2.47 24.80 -13.62
N ALA A 129 2.70 25.92 -12.94
CA ALA A 129 2.22 27.25 -13.31
C ALA A 129 0.72 27.56 -13.19
N ARG A 130 0.05 27.21 -12.09
CA ARG A 130 -1.11 28.00 -11.63
C ARG A 130 -1.00 28.28 -10.14
N LEU A 131 -0.66 29.52 -9.82
CA LEU A 131 -0.95 30.10 -8.51
C LEU A 131 -2.42 29.81 -8.17
N PRO A 132 -2.76 29.61 -6.87
CA PRO A 132 -4.13 29.37 -6.45
C PRO A 132 -5.06 30.41 -7.05
N THR A 133 -6.29 29.99 -7.38
CA THR A 133 -7.35 30.90 -7.79
C THR A 133 -7.52 31.92 -6.66
N LEU A 134 -7.03 33.14 -6.86
CA LEU A 134 -7.19 34.23 -5.90
C LEU A 134 -8.70 34.38 -5.66
N HIS A 135 -9.16 34.14 -4.44
CA HIS A 135 -10.53 34.44 -4.12
C HIS A 135 -10.71 35.95 -4.26
N ARG A 136 -11.87 36.39 -4.75
CA ARG A 136 -12.17 37.77 -5.16
C ARG A 136 -12.06 38.81 -4.01
N ALA A 137 -11.71 38.35 -2.80
CA ALA A 137 -11.51 39.14 -1.59
C ALA A 137 -10.02 39.35 -1.21
N ASP A 138 -9.06 38.71 -1.89
CA ASP A 138 -7.63 38.89 -1.58
C ASP A 138 -7.05 40.13 -2.29
N PRO A 139 -6.34 41.03 -1.57
CA PRO A 139 -5.78 42.24 -2.17
C PRO A 139 -4.66 41.90 -3.17
N PRO A 140 -4.52 42.68 -4.27
CA PRO A 140 -3.50 42.43 -5.27
C PRO A 140 -2.16 42.98 -4.75
N THR A 141 -1.33 42.12 -4.15
CA THR A 141 0.01 42.54 -3.72
C THR A 141 1.06 41.74 -4.49
N ASN A 142 1.98 42.46 -5.14
CA ASN A 142 3.18 41.95 -5.83
C ASN A 142 4.21 41.28 -4.89
N GLU A 143 3.76 40.74 -3.77
CA GLU A 143 4.59 40.13 -2.75
C GLU A 143 4.42 38.62 -2.81
N ILE A 144 5.51 37.92 -2.54
CA ILE A 144 5.56 36.46 -2.41
C ILE A 144 4.37 36.03 -1.54
N PRO A 145 3.46 35.15 -2.01
CA PRO A 145 2.24 34.84 -1.28
C PRO A 145 2.55 34.42 0.17
N PRO A 146 1.83 34.93 1.18
CA PRO A 146 2.17 34.79 2.60
C PRO A 146 1.72 33.43 3.16
N TYR A 147 1.95 32.33 2.44
CA TYR A 147 1.41 31.04 2.83
C TYR A 147 2.48 30.20 3.51
N ARG A 148 2.28 29.91 4.80
CA ARG A 148 3.17 29.06 5.62
C ARG A 148 3.09 27.58 5.22
N ALA A 149 1.93 27.14 4.73
CA ALA A 149 1.70 25.80 4.15
C ALA A 149 0.41 25.83 3.31
N MET A 150 0.46 25.33 2.07
CA MET A 150 -0.74 25.10 1.25
C MET A 150 -1.51 23.90 1.81
N GLN A 151 -2.83 23.97 1.76
CA GLN A 151 -3.72 22.89 2.16
C GLN A 151 -4.38 22.29 0.91
N LEU A 152 -4.55 20.97 0.93
CA LEU A 152 -5.28 20.25 -0.11
C LEU A 152 -6.67 19.91 0.43
N VAL A 153 -7.68 20.15 -0.39
CA VAL A 153 -9.03 19.64 -0.16
C VAL A 153 -9.32 18.60 -1.23
N HIS A 154 -9.53 17.37 -0.79
CA HIS A 154 -9.84 16.24 -1.64
C HIS A 154 -11.32 15.90 -1.56
N HIS A 155 -12.01 15.93 -2.69
CA HIS A 155 -13.38 15.43 -2.84
C HIS A 155 -13.36 14.16 -3.68
N LEU A 156 -13.46 13.02 -3.01
CA LEU A 156 -13.50 11.70 -3.63
C LEU A 156 -14.94 11.24 -3.78
N LYS A 157 -15.39 11.00 -5.01
CA LYS A 157 -16.73 10.48 -5.31
C LYS A 157 -16.62 9.00 -5.66
N LEU A 158 -17.40 8.17 -4.96
CA LEU A 158 -17.44 6.73 -5.13
C LEU A 158 -18.85 6.30 -5.57
N HIS A 159 -18.92 5.53 -6.65
CA HIS A 159 -20.18 4.96 -7.11
C HIS A 159 -20.02 3.50 -7.52
N TYR A 160 -21.12 2.75 -7.43
CA TYR A 160 -21.14 1.34 -7.77
C TYR A 160 -21.30 1.15 -9.29
N ALA A 161 -20.54 0.23 -9.86
CA ALA A 161 -20.66 -0.15 -11.27
C ALA A 161 -20.69 -1.68 -11.40
N THR A 162 -21.81 -2.20 -11.89
CA THR A 162 -21.99 -3.63 -12.21
C THR A 162 -21.24 -4.04 -13.47
N ASP A 163 -21.07 -3.11 -14.42
CA ASP A 163 -20.55 -3.39 -15.75
C ASP A 163 -19.66 -2.26 -16.27
N ALA A 164 -18.80 -2.60 -17.24
CA ALA A 164 -17.92 -1.66 -17.94
C ALA A 164 -18.69 -0.50 -18.60
N LYS A 165 -19.96 -0.73 -18.99
CA LYS A 165 -20.83 0.32 -19.54
C LYS A 165 -21.18 1.38 -18.48
N ARG A 166 -21.50 0.95 -17.26
CA ARG A 166 -21.80 1.84 -16.13
C ARG A 166 -20.55 2.50 -15.56
N ALA A 167 -19.41 1.82 -15.63
CA ALA A 167 -18.13 2.39 -15.23
C ALA A 167 -17.64 3.54 -16.13
N GLY A 168 -18.17 3.62 -17.36
CA GLY A 168 -17.72 4.56 -18.38
C GLY A 168 -16.55 4.01 -19.19
N GLN A 169 -16.58 4.24 -20.51
CA GLN A 169 -15.60 3.67 -21.46
C GLN A 169 -14.14 4.11 -21.18
N ASP A 170 -13.94 5.24 -20.51
CA ASP A 170 -12.62 5.78 -20.18
C ASP A 170 -12.09 5.36 -18.80
N ALA A 171 -12.84 4.55 -18.05
CA ALA A 171 -12.44 4.15 -16.71
C ALA A 171 -11.27 3.14 -16.74
N VAL A 172 -10.22 3.45 -15.97
CA VAL A 172 -9.06 2.58 -15.86
C VAL A 172 -9.37 1.41 -14.93
N ARG A 173 -9.40 0.20 -15.49
CA ARG A 173 -9.66 -1.04 -14.75
C ARG A 173 -8.46 -1.45 -13.88
N ILE A 174 -8.72 -1.67 -12.59
CA ILE A 174 -7.75 -2.15 -11.60
C ILE A 174 -8.38 -3.33 -10.84
N THR A 175 -7.65 -4.42 -10.67
CA THR A 175 -8.16 -5.66 -10.04
C THR A 175 -7.14 -6.19 -9.04
N GLU A 176 -7.55 -6.44 -7.80
CA GLU A 176 -6.70 -7.05 -6.74
C GLU A 176 -7.07 -8.50 -6.40
N THR A 177 -8.17 -9.01 -6.96
CA THR A 177 -8.78 -10.27 -6.53
C THR A 177 -8.00 -11.54 -6.88
N ARG A 178 -7.07 -11.47 -7.84
CA ARG A 178 -6.32 -12.64 -8.33
C ARG A 178 -4.89 -12.25 -8.65
N VAL A 179 -3.99 -13.19 -8.39
CA VAL A 179 -2.63 -13.17 -8.92
C VAL A 179 -2.69 -13.07 -10.44
N THR A 180 -2.11 -12.01 -10.98
CA THR A 180 -1.97 -11.83 -12.42
C THR A 180 -0.53 -12.08 -12.86
N TRP A 181 -0.30 -12.22 -14.17
CA TRP A 181 1.07 -12.28 -14.69
C TRP A 181 1.91 -11.05 -14.32
N ARG A 182 1.27 -9.89 -14.11
CA ARG A 182 1.92 -8.65 -13.68
C ARG A 182 2.50 -8.81 -12.27
N THR A 183 1.75 -9.42 -11.36
CA THR A 183 2.21 -9.75 -10.00
C THR A 183 3.48 -10.62 -10.06
N VAL A 184 3.48 -11.67 -10.89
CA VAL A 184 4.65 -12.54 -11.07
C VAL A 184 5.84 -11.76 -11.64
N LEU A 185 5.61 -10.94 -12.68
CA LEU A 185 6.66 -10.11 -13.26
C LEU A 185 7.23 -9.12 -12.24
N GLY A 186 6.39 -8.41 -11.50
CA GLY A 186 6.81 -7.46 -10.48
C GLY A 186 7.59 -8.13 -9.35
N THR A 187 7.20 -9.36 -8.95
CA THR A 187 7.96 -10.16 -7.98
C THR A 187 9.34 -10.55 -8.51
N VAL A 188 9.45 -11.02 -9.76
CA VAL A 188 10.75 -11.36 -10.36
C VAL A 188 11.63 -10.12 -10.51
N LEU A 189 11.06 -9.02 -10.99
CA LEU A 189 11.79 -7.76 -11.13
C LEU A 189 12.25 -7.22 -9.78
N SER A 190 11.47 -7.37 -8.70
CA SER A 190 11.89 -6.93 -7.36
C SER A 190 13.18 -7.59 -6.85
N GLU A 191 13.59 -8.72 -7.43
CA GLU A 191 14.85 -9.41 -7.13
C GLU A 191 15.89 -9.27 -8.26
N GLY A 192 15.69 -8.34 -9.18
CA GLY A 192 16.53 -8.18 -10.37
C GLY A 192 18.00 -7.89 -10.05
N SER A 193 18.27 -7.05 -9.04
CA SER A 193 19.64 -6.85 -8.55
C SER A 193 20.25 -8.15 -8.01
N SER A 194 19.49 -8.94 -7.25
CA SER A 194 19.92 -10.24 -6.71
C SER A 194 20.22 -11.23 -7.84
N ILE A 195 19.35 -11.28 -8.86
CA ILE A 195 19.53 -12.11 -10.06
C ILE A 195 20.79 -11.70 -10.84
N ALA A 196 21.02 -10.40 -11.02
CA ALA A 196 22.21 -9.91 -11.72
C ALA A 196 23.52 -10.31 -11.00
N ILE A 197 23.55 -10.20 -9.66
CA ILE A 197 24.69 -10.65 -8.87
C ILE A 197 24.82 -12.18 -8.87
N ALA A 198 23.71 -12.91 -8.86
CA ALA A 198 23.72 -14.38 -8.98
C ALA A 198 24.33 -14.82 -10.33
N ILE A 199 23.93 -14.20 -11.44
CA ILE A 199 24.52 -14.45 -12.77
C ILE A 199 26.02 -14.14 -12.76
N THR A 200 26.41 -13.01 -12.15
CA THR A 200 27.81 -12.63 -12.02
C THR A 200 28.61 -13.67 -11.24
N ALA A 201 28.08 -14.15 -10.12
CA ALA A 201 28.70 -15.18 -9.29
C ALA A 201 28.86 -16.53 -10.03
N ALA A 202 27.92 -16.88 -10.92
CA ALA A 202 27.96 -18.09 -11.72
C ALA A 202 28.91 -18.00 -12.92
N ALA A 203 28.80 -16.93 -13.71
CA ALA A 203 29.38 -16.85 -15.05
C ALA A 203 30.77 -16.17 -15.08
N ALA A 204 30.99 -15.15 -14.25
CA ALA A 204 32.23 -14.37 -14.32
C ALA A 204 33.39 -15.11 -13.65
N LYS A 205 34.54 -15.15 -14.33
CA LYS A 205 35.83 -15.46 -13.70
C LYS A 205 36.27 -14.18 -12.95
N PRO A 206 36.70 -14.24 -11.68
CA PRO A 206 37.18 -15.41 -10.94
C PRO A 206 36.16 -16.10 -10.01
N PHE A 207 34.87 -15.75 -10.02
CA PHE A 207 33.92 -16.19 -8.99
C PHE A 207 33.45 -17.64 -9.16
N ARG A 208 32.89 -18.02 -10.33
CA ARG A 208 32.37 -19.38 -10.67
C ARG A 208 31.87 -20.23 -9.49
N THR A 209 31.04 -19.63 -8.63
CA THR A 209 30.57 -20.26 -7.39
C THR A 209 29.06 -20.54 -7.50
N TYR A 210 28.71 -21.76 -7.90
CA TYR A 210 27.31 -22.15 -8.15
C TYR A 210 26.43 -22.17 -6.89
N TRP A 211 27.00 -22.54 -5.74
CA TRP A 211 26.20 -22.57 -4.51
C TRP A 211 25.77 -21.16 -4.06
N VAL A 212 26.65 -20.14 -4.22
CA VAL A 212 26.32 -18.73 -3.94
C VAL A 212 25.24 -18.22 -4.89
N THR A 213 25.27 -18.69 -6.14
CA THR A 213 24.20 -18.40 -7.11
C THR A 213 22.85 -18.91 -6.59
N GLY A 214 22.80 -20.16 -6.11
CA GLY A 214 21.60 -20.71 -5.48
C GLY A 214 21.15 -19.90 -4.26
N TYR A 215 22.08 -19.55 -3.38
CA TYR A 215 21.80 -18.73 -2.19
C TYR A 215 21.23 -17.34 -2.52
N LEU A 216 21.78 -16.64 -3.51
CA LEU A 216 21.30 -15.32 -3.93
C LEU A 216 19.90 -15.37 -4.58
N LEU A 217 19.47 -16.53 -5.06
CA LEU A 217 18.13 -16.74 -5.63
C LEU A 217 17.09 -17.23 -4.60
N VAL A 218 17.49 -17.53 -3.36
CA VAL A 218 16.56 -17.94 -2.30
C VAL A 218 15.47 -16.89 -2.05
N PRO A 219 15.75 -15.57 -1.92
CA PRO A 219 14.72 -14.55 -1.73
C PRO A 219 13.66 -14.56 -2.83
N LEU A 220 14.08 -14.77 -4.09
CA LEU A 220 13.16 -14.91 -5.22
C LEU A 220 12.27 -16.16 -5.05
N ALA A 221 12.87 -17.31 -4.71
CA ALA A 221 12.11 -18.54 -4.48
C ALA A 221 11.11 -18.38 -3.33
N LEU A 222 11.49 -17.71 -2.23
CA LEU A 222 10.61 -17.42 -1.10
C LEU A 222 9.48 -16.46 -1.48
N LYS A 223 9.76 -15.41 -2.26
CA LYS A 223 8.71 -14.51 -2.78
C LYS A 223 7.75 -15.23 -3.73
N LEU A 224 8.25 -16.09 -4.60
CA LEU A 224 7.39 -16.92 -5.47
C LEU A 224 6.54 -17.89 -4.65
N ALA A 225 7.10 -18.51 -3.61
CA ALA A 225 6.33 -19.34 -2.67
C ALA A 225 5.25 -18.51 -1.94
N ALA A 226 5.55 -17.26 -1.57
CA ALA A 226 4.61 -16.35 -0.92
C ALA A 226 3.35 -16.11 -1.76
N ILE A 227 3.47 -16.03 -3.09
CA ILE A 227 2.32 -15.91 -4.00
C ILE A 227 1.35 -17.10 -3.84
N PHE A 228 1.87 -18.31 -3.65
CA PHE A 228 1.03 -19.51 -3.51
C PHE A 228 0.40 -19.65 -2.12
N VAL A 229 1.07 -19.15 -1.08
CA VAL A 229 0.59 -19.23 0.30
C VAL A 229 -0.09 -17.95 0.78
N ALA A 230 -0.25 -16.95 -0.10
CA ALA A 230 -0.92 -15.69 0.21
C ALA A 230 -2.31 -15.92 0.80
N VAL A 231 -2.59 -15.18 1.88
CA VAL A 231 -3.86 -15.27 2.61
C VAL A 231 -4.99 -14.68 1.76
N ARG A 232 -6.13 -15.36 1.76
CA ARG A 232 -7.33 -14.87 1.05
C ARG A 232 -7.87 -13.64 1.77
N ARG A 233 -8.29 -12.64 1.02
CA ARG A 233 -8.77 -11.37 1.58
C ARG A 233 -10.21 -11.07 1.16
N GLY A 234 -10.89 -10.26 1.97
CA GLY A 234 -12.19 -9.67 1.64
C GLY A 234 -12.09 -8.87 0.35
N SER A 235 -13.02 -9.13 -0.57
CA SER A 235 -13.17 -8.38 -1.81
C SER A 235 -14.24 -7.30 -1.62
N ILE A 236 -14.42 -6.44 -2.63
CA ILE A 236 -15.60 -5.58 -2.77
C ILE A 236 -16.87 -6.42 -2.57
N LEU A 237 -17.72 -5.99 -1.64
CA LEU A 237 -19.02 -6.60 -1.35
C LEU A 237 -20.04 -6.13 -2.37
N ASP A 238 -20.99 -7.00 -2.70
CA ASP A 238 -22.09 -6.60 -3.56
C ASP A 238 -23.07 -5.72 -2.81
N ASP A 239 -23.72 -4.81 -3.53
CA ASP A 239 -24.77 -3.95 -2.95
C ASP A 239 -25.87 -4.80 -2.29
N THR A 240 -26.21 -5.96 -2.89
CA THR A 240 -27.18 -6.94 -2.40
C THR A 240 -26.78 -7.68 -1.12
N GLU A 241 -25.48 -7.78 -0.80
CA GLU A 241 -25.01 -8.40 0.46
C GLU A 241 -25.17 -7.44 1.66
N HIS A 242 -25.46 -6.16 1.42
CA HIS A 242 -25.83 -5.18 2.44
C HIS A 242 -27.29 -4.71 2.37
N THR A 243 -28.03 -5.06 1.33
CA THR A 243 -29.47 -4.76 1.21
C THR A 243 -30.38 -5.77 1.92
N GLU A 244 -30.06 -6.17 3.16
CA GLU A 244 -31.14 -6.60 4.07
C GLU A 244 -31.87 -5.33 4.56
N GLY A 245 -32.67 -4.73 3.68
CA GLY A 245 -33.76 -3.82 4.07
C GLY A 245 -33.54 -2.31 4.02
N ARG A 246 -32.56 -1.76 3.28
CA ARG A 246 -32.54 -0.32 2.96
C ARG A 246 -32.58 -0.08 1.45
N PRO A 247 -33.51 0.75 0.93
CA PRO A 247 -33.50 1.15 -0.49
C PRO A 247 -32.17 1.84 -0.84
N GLU A 248 -31.84 1.92 -2.14
CA GLU A 248 -30.68 2.63 -2.71
C GLU A 248 -30.38 3.87 -1.88
N SER A 249 -29.41 3.74 -0.98
CA SER A 249 -29.15 4.77 0.02
C SER A 249 -28.54 5.96 -0.69
N GLU A 250 -29.15 7.13 -0.48
CA GLU A 250 -28.63 8.41 -0.96
C GLU A 250 -27.14 8.56 -0.62
N ASP A 251 -26.42 9.29 -1.48
CA ASP A 251 -24.99 9.57 -1.29
C ASP A 251 -24.77 10.31 0.04
N GLU A 252 -24.05 9.66 0.96
CA GLU A 252 -23.60 10.26 2.23
C GLU A 252 -22.19 10.86 2.09
N LEU A 253 -21.85 11.80 2.98
CA LEU A 253 -20.54 12.44 3.04
C LEU A 253 -19.79 12.02 4.31
N TYR A 254 -18.53 11.62 4.12
CA TYR A 254 -17.64 11.19 5.18
C TYR A 254 -16.37 12.05 5.17
N GLU A 255 -16.11 12.75 6.27
CA GLU A 255 -14.87 13.50 6.48
C GLU A 255 -13.82 12.59 7.11
N ILE A 256 -12.61 12.63 6.59
CA ILE A 256 -11.46 11.91 7.15
C ILE A 256 -10.66 12.87 8.02
N ASP A 257 -10.45 12.48 9.27
CA ASP A 257 -9.56 13.19 10.20
C ASP A 257 -8.13 12.66 10.04
N ASP A 258 -7.40 13.23 9.08
CA ASP A 258 -5.97 12.97 8.89
C ASP A 258 -5.15 14.23 9.23
N PRO A 259 -4.38 14.24 10.33
CA PRO A 259 -3.63 15.41 10.76
C PRO A 259 -2.49 15.79 9.79
N THR A 260 -2.14 14.91 8.84
CA THR A 260 -0.96 15.03 7.99
C THR A 260 -1.22 15.49 6.56
N HIS A 261 -2.44 15.35 6.01
CA HIS A 261 -2.69 15.47 4.55
C HIS A 261 -3.91 16.31 4.15
N GLY A 262 -4.17 17.41 4.86
CA GLY A 262 -5.25 18.33 4.51
C GLY A 262 -6.65 17.76 4.77
N TYR A 263 -7.67 18.35 4.16
CA TYR A 263 -9.06 17.92 4.34
C TYR A 263 -9.47 16.94 3.25
N ALA A 264 -10.06 15.81 3.63
CA ALA A 264 -10.52 14.80 2.70
C ALA A 264 -11.98 14.43 2.98
N ILE A 265 -12.81 14.54 1.93
CA ILE A 265 -14.23 14.19 1.94
C ILE A 265 -14.44 13.04 0.95
N ILE A 266 -15.05 11.97 1.43
CA ILE A 266 -15.50 10.86 0.61
C ILE A 266 -17.03 10.93 0.49
N GLN A 267 -17.51 11.02 -0.74
CA GLN A 267 -18.92 10.97 -1.10
C GLN A 267 -19.26 9.61 -1.70
N GLY A 268 -20.37 9.03 -1.28
CA GLY A 268 -21.00 7.90 -1.97
C GLY A 268 -21.96 7.13 -1.09
N PRO A 269 -22.59 6.07 -1.61
CA PRO A 269 -23.50 5.25 -0.83
C PRO A 269 -22.76 4.61 0.36
N PRO A 270 -23.41 4.45 1.52
CA PRO A 270 -22.77 3.88 2.72
C PRO A 270 -22.23 2.46 2.48
N SER A 271 -22.93 1.66 1.65
CA SER A 271 -22.47 0.31 1.25
C SER A 271 -21.14 0.36 0.49
N VAL A 272 -20.90 1.42 -0.28
CA VAL A 272 -19.70 1.64 -1.09
C VAL A 272 -18.56 2.22 -0.26
N VAL A 273 -18.84 3.18 0.63
CA VAL A 273 -17.79 3.86 1.42
C VAL A 273 -17.37 3.02 2.63
N LEU A 274 -18.33 2.59 3.46
CA LEU A 274 -18.04 1.94 4.75
C LEU A 274 -17.38 0.57 4.60
N GLN A 275 -17.60 -0.13 3.48
CA GLN A 275 -16.92 -1.41 3.23
C GLN A 275 -15.39 -1.24 3.19
N PHE A 276 -14.88 -0.10 2.71
CA PHE A 276 -13.44 0.17 2.69
C PHE A 276 -12.90 0.56 4.05
N PHE A 277 -13.73 1.09 4.95
CA PHE A 277 -13.33 1.36 6.34
C PHE A 277 -13.38 0.11 7.23
N ARG A 278 -14.16 -0.91 6.86
CA ARG A 278 -14.44 -2.06 7.74
C ARG A 278 -13.89 -3.40 7.24
N HIS A 279 -14.12 -3.74 5.97
CA HIS A 279 -14.05 -5.14 5.51
C HIS A 279 -13.13 -5.37 4.31
N TYR A 280 -12.92 -4.37 3.46
CA TYR A 280 -12.08 -4.51 2.28
C TYR A 280 -10.66 -4.97 2.66
N GLY A 281 -10.10 -5.94 1.96
CA GLY A 281 -8.73 -6.39 2.20
C GLY A 281 -8.50 -7.19 3.49
N HIS A 282 -9.51 -7.36 4.35
CA HIS A 282 -9.36 -8.09 5.61
C HIS A 282 -9.09 -9.58 5.34
N PRO A 283 -8.10 -10.22 6.00
CA PRO A 283 -7.87 -11.66 5.87
C PRO A 283 -9.13 -12.49 6.19
N LYS A 284 -9.45 -13.45 5.32
CA LYS A 284 -10.57 -14.40 5.52
C LYS A 284 -10.14 -15.56 6.41
N ARG A 285 -11.02 -15.94 7.35
CA ARG A 285 -10.82 -17.05 8.30
C ARG A 285 -12.08 -17.92 8.34
N ASP A 286 -12.29 -18.70 7.29
CA ASP A 286 -13.56 -19.38 7.08
C ASP A 286 -13.84 -20.55 8.05
N GLY A 287 -15.10 -21.00 8.05
CA GLY A 287 -15.65 -22.26 8.57
C GLY A 287 -14.89 -23.53 8.16
N GLY A 288 -14.97 -24.60 8.97
CA GLY A 288 -14.71 -25.99 8.51
C GLY A 288 -13.37 -26.27 7.81
N THR A 289 -13.43 -27.00 6.69
CA THR A 289 -12.25 -27.42 5.88
C THR A 289 -11.55 -26.24 5.21
N ALA A 290 -12.30 -25.21 4.80
CA ALA A 290 -11.75 -23.98 4.26
C ALA A 290 -10.90 -23.24 5.31
N GLY A 291 -11.37 -23.18 6.55
CA GLY A 291 -10.62 -22.59 7.67
C GLY A 291 -9.28 -23.26 7.96
N ARG A 292 -9.16 -24.58 7.76
CA ARG A 292 -7.87 -25.29 7.90
C ARG A 292 -6.87 -24.85 6.82
N ARG A 293 -7.34 -24.61 5.59
CA ARG A 293 -6.51 -24.11 4.49
C ARG A 293 -6.08 -22.66 4.72
N ASP A 294 -6.98 -21.82 5.20
CA ASP A 294 -6.64 -20.43 5.55
C ASP A 294 -5.60 -20.39 6.68
N ARG A 295 -5.77 -21.23 7.72
CA ARG A 295 -4.77 -21.34 8.77
C ARG A 295 -3.43 -21.85 8.26
N ALA A 296 -3.42 -22.86 7.38
CA ALA A 296 -2.18 -23.35 6.78
C ALA A 296 -1.45 -22.24 6.00
N ARG A 297 -2.19 -21.41 5.26
CA ARG A 297 -1.63 -20.24 4.56
C ARG A 297 -1.06 -19.20 5.51
N GLU A 298 -1.76 -18.88 6.60
CA GLU A 298 -1.25 -17.98 7.65
C GLU A 298 0.07 -18.50 8.23
N VAL A 299 0.11 -19.78 8.64
CA VAL A 299 1.29 -20.40 9.26
C VAL A 299 2.45 -20.48 8.27
N LEU A 300 2.18 -20.84 7.00
CA LEU A 300 3.20 -20.86 5.96
C LEU A 300 3.74 -19.45 5.68
N SER A 301 2.88 -18.44 5.70
CA SER A 301 3.30 -17.04 5.56
C SER A 301 4.19 -16.57 6.72
N MET A 302 3.85 -16.94 7.95
CA MET A 302 4.70 -16.69 9.13
C MET A 302 6.04 -17.44 9.02
N ALA A 303 6.03 -18.69 8.53
CA ALA A 303 7.23 -19.48 8.31
C ALA A 303 8.13 -18.86 7.24
N LEU A 304 7.56 -18.27 6.17
CA LEU A 304 8.34 -17.53 5.16
C LEU A 304 9.06 -16.33 5.77
N ILE A 305 8.40 -15.56 6.66
CA ILE A 305 9.02 -14.44 7.37
C ILE A 305 10.18 -14.94 8.24
N TYR A 306 9.99 -16.05 8.95
CA TYR A 306 11.05 -16.68 9.74
C TYR A 306 12.25 -17.13 8.87
N LEU A 307 12.01 -17.64 7.66
CA LEU A 307 13.09 -17.98 6.73
C LEU A 307 13.89 -16.74 6.30
N PHE A 308 13.25 -15.57 6.15
CA PHE A 308 13.96 -14.31 5.92
C PHE A 308 14.79 -13.86 7.13
N THR A 309 14.36 -14.15 8.36
CA THR A 309 15.19 -13.93 9.57
C THR A 309 16.50 -14.73 9.49
N LEU A 310 16.43 -15.99 9.03
CA LEU A 310 17.58 -16.89 8.95
C LEU A 310 18.48 -16.63 7.72
N TYR A 311 17.97 -15.95 6.69
CA TYR A 311 18.65 -15.76 5.42
C TYR A 311 20.03 -15.09 5.57
N PHE A 312 20.08 -13.98 6.29
CA PHE A 312 21.32 -13.22 6.48
C PHE A 312 22.34 -13.93 7.39
N PRO A 313 21.96 -14.46 8.58
CA PRO A 313 22.85 -15.31 9.38
C PRO A 313 23.41 -16.51 8.61
N ALA A 314 22.57 -17.19 7.81
CA ALA A 314 23.02 -18.29 6.96
C ALA A 314 24.05 -17.83 5.91
N GLY A 315 23.90 -16.62 5.36
CA GLY A 315 24.89 -16.00 4.46
C GLY A 315 26.21 -15.70 5.15
N LEU A 316 26.17 -15.15 6.38
CA LEU A 316 27.37 -14.91 7.19
C LEU A 316 28.12 -16.19 7.50
N ILE A 317 27.42 -17.24 7.95
CA ILE A 317 28.04 -18.55 8.18
C ILE A 317 28.55 -19.12 6.85
N GLY A 318 27.73 -19.04 5.80
CA GLY A 318 28.07 -19.41 4.42
C GLY A 318 29.36 -18.76 3.92
N SER A 319 29.65 -17.53 4.34
CA SER A 319 30.85 -16.80 3.93
C SER A 319 32.14 -17.52 4.30
N LEU A 320 32.15 -18.36 5.34
CA LEU A 320 33.32 -19.15 5.75
C LEU A 320 33.83 -20.11 4.66
N TRP A 321 32.95 -20.54 3.75
CA TRP A 321 33.29 -21.43 2.63
C TRP A 321 33.44 -20.70 1.29
N MET A 322 33.31 -19.37 1.28
CA MET A 322 33.47 -18.56 0.07
C MET A 322 34.95 -18.20 -0.18
N SER A 323 35.34 -18.13 -1.45
CA SER A 323 36.65 -17.55 -1.82
C SER A 323 36.69 -16.05 -1.49
N ASN A 324 37.88 -15.47 -1.29
CA ASN A 324 38.01 -14.03 -0.96
C ASN A 324 37.28 -13.11 -1.96
N ASN A 325 37.36 -13.42 -3.26
CA ASN A 325 36.67 -12.64 -4.30
C ASN A 325 35.15 -12.76 -4.16
N THR A 326 34.66 -13.97 -3.92
CA THR A 326 33.23 -14.23 -3.72
C THR A 326 32.70 -13.58 -2.43
N GLN A 327 33.49 -13.60 -1.35
CA GLN A 327 33.16 -12.90 -0.10
C GLN A 327 33.04 -11.40 -0.34
N LEU A 328 33.99 -10.80 -1.08
CA LEU A 328 33.94 -9.38 -1.42
C LEU A 328 32.70 -9.05 -2.26
N LEU A 329 32.40 -9.85 -3.28
CA LEU A 329 31.20 -9.69 -4.11
C LEU A 329 29.92 -9.73 -3.26
N TRP A 330 29.80 -10.73 -2.37
CA TRP A 330 28.66 -10.87 -1.47
C TRP A 330 28.55 -9.68 -0.52
N LEU A 331 29.65 -9.28 0.14
CA LEU A 331 29.68 -8.11 1.02
C LEU A 331 29.30 -6.82 0.30
N SER A 332 29.84 -6.57 -0.89
CA SER A 332 29.49 -5.40 -1.70
C SER A 332 28.00 -5.37 -2.05
N PHE A 333 27.43 -6.53 -2.33
CA PHE A 333 25.99 -6.64 -2.55
C PHE A 333 25.19 -6.37 -1.28
N GLN A 334 25.60 -6.87 -0.12
CA GLN A 334 24.94 -6.56 1.16
C GLN A 334 24.98 -5.04 1.46
N VAL A 335 26.12 -4.39 1.27
CA VAL A 335 26.25 -2.91 1.39
C VAL A 335 25.28 -2.20 0.43
N TYR A 336 25.22 -2.64 -0.83
CA TYR A 336 24.27 -2.13 -1.80
C TYR A 336 22.81 -2.26 -1.32
N THR A 337 22.41 -3.42 -0.80
CA THR A 337 21.04 -3.61 -0.31
C THR A 337 20.70 -2.70 0.86
N ILE A 338 21.64 -2.45 1.78
CA ILE A 338 21.44 -1.51 2.90
C ILE A 338 21.28 -0.08 2.38
N LEU A 339 22.14 0.35 1.45
CA LEU A 339 22.03 1.68 0.84
C LEU A 339 20.69 1.83 0.12
N ALA A 340 20.25 0.81 -0.61
CA ALA A 340 18.96 0.79 -1.26
C ALA A 340 17.80 0.93 -0.25
N MET A 341 17.83 0.19 0.86
CA MET A 341 16.82 0.31 1.93
C MET A 341 16.78 1.72 2.53
N HIS A 342 17.94 2.33 2.79
CA HIS A 342 17.99 3.72 3.28
C HIS A 342 17.41 4.71 2.27
N VAL A 343 17.73 4.56 0.97
CA VAL A 343 17.16 5.41 -0.08
C VAL A 343 15.65 5.24 -0.13
N VAL A 344 15.14 4.01 -0.06
CA VAL A 344 13.70 3.74 -0.05
C VAL A 344 13.03 4.43 1.13
N ARG A 345 13.60 4.33 2.34
CA ARG A 345 13.06 4.94 3.55
C ARG A 345 13.09 6.47 3.52
N ILE A 346 14.20 7.07 3.08
CA ILE A 346 14.37 8.54 3.04
C ILE A 346 13.49 9.18 1.95
N VAL A 347 13.38 8.53 0.78
CA VAL A 347 12.59 9.06 -0.34
C VAL A 347 11.10 8.73 -0.19
N GLY A 348 10.74 7.82 0.72
CA GLY A 348 9.35 7.38 0.93
C GLY A 348 8.86 6.44 -0.18
N TRP A 349 9.71 5.54 -0.67
CA TRP A 349 9.35 4.52 -1.66
C TRP A 349 8.80 3.23 -1.03
N ASP A 350 8.53 3.21 0.27
CA ASP A 350 7.90 2.08 0.97
C ASP A 350 6.56 1.67 0.34
N ASN A 351 5.83 2.62 -0.25
CA ASN A 351 4.57 2.38 -0.96
C ASN A 351 4.74 2.17 -2.48
N CYS A 352 5.96 2.08 -2.99
CA CYS A 352 6.19 1.92 -4.43
C CYS A 352 5.56 0.63 -4.97
N GLY A 353 4.74 0.73 -6.02
CA GLY A 353 4.02 -0.39 -6.62
C GLY A 353 2.70 -0.77 -5.94
N ARG A 354 2.38 -0.15 -4.79
CA ARG A 354 1.06 -0.31 -4.17
C ARG A 354 -0.06 0.07 -5.11
N THR A 355 -1.16 -0.65 -5.01
CA THR A 355 -2.36 -0.39 -5.81
C THR A 355 -2.96 0.96 -5.45
N GLU A 356 -2.84 1.42 -4.20
CA GLU A 356 -3.22 2.78 -3.79
C GLU A 356 -2.47 3.83 -4.59
N ALA A 357 -1.14 3.71 -4.66
CA ALA A 357 -0.29 4.62 -5.43
C ALA A 357 -0.61 4.55 -6.93
N ARG A 358 -1.02 3.38 -7.43
CA ARG A 358 -1.48 3.24 -8.82
C ARG A 358 -2.81 3.95 -9.07
N VAL A 359 -3.78 3.78 -8.18
CA VAL A 359 -5.07 4.48 -8.22
C VAL A 359 -4.84 5.99 -8.16
N ALA A 360 -4.05 6.46 -7.20
CA ALA A 360 -3.70 7.87 -7.00
C ALA A 360 -3.14 8.51 -8.28
N ARG A 361 -2.16 7.89 -8.95
CA ARG A 361 -1.59 8.41 -10.20
C ARG A 361 -2.59 8.49 -11.37
N HIS A 362 -3.63 7.67 -11.36
CA HIS A 362 -4.69 7.77 -12.37
C HIS A 362 -5.69 8.89 -12.01
N LEU A 363 -6.06 9.00 -10.73
CA LEU A 363 -6.91 10.07 -10.22
C LEU A 363 -6.27 11.46 -10.37
N GLU A 364 -4.96 11.60 -10.13
CA GLU A 364 -4.18 12.83 -10.39
C GLU A 364 -4.31 13.32 -11.84
N ARG A 365 -4.47 12.38 -12.78
CA ARG A 365 -4.63 12.67 -14.22
C ARG A 365 -6.09 12.92 -14.60
N LYS A 366 -6.96 13.13 -13.62
CA LYS A 366 -8.42 13.30 -13.77
C LYS A 366 -9.06 12.12 -14.53
N LYS A 367 -8.49 10.92 -14.39
CA LYS A 367 -9.08 9.70 -14.96
C LYS A 367 -9.95 9.03 -13.90
N ARG A 368 -11.06 8.48 -14.36
CA ARG A 368 -11.92 7.62 -13.54
C ARG A 368 -11.22 6.27 -13.34
N VAL A 369 -11.26 5.76 -12.12
CA VAL A 369 -10.65 4.48 -11.78
C VAL A 369 -11.73 3.50 -11.38
N TRP A 370 -11.75 2.34 -12.03
CA TRP A 370 -12.69 1.26 -11.71
C TRP A 370 -11.95 0.14 -10.99
N LEU A 371 -12.12 0.09 -9.66
CA LEU A 371 -11.62 -0.99 -8.83
C LEU A 371 -12.60 -2.15 -8.92
N GLN A 372 -12.19 -3.21 -9.61
CA GLN A 372 -13.07 -4.26 -10.04
C GLN A 372 -12.75 -5.61 -9.40
N ARG A 373 -13.82 -6.32 -9.04
CA ARG A 373 -13.83 -7.72 -8.65
C ARG A 373 -13.81 -8.64 -9.89
N SER A 374 -13.54 -9.92 -9.70
CA SER A 374 -13.33 -10.87 -10.81
C SER A 374 -14.58 -11.19 -11.64
N ASP A 375 -15.75 -10.87 -11.12
CA ASP A 375 -17.08 -11.17 -11.66
C ASP A 375 -17.67 -10.02 -12.50
N GLY A 376 -17.04 -8.85 -12.52
CA GLY A 376 -17.56 -7.70 -13.26
C GLY A 376 -17.85 -6.51 -12.38
N VAL A 377 -18.34 -6.76 -11.17
CA VAL A 377 -18.72 -5.74 -10.19
C VAL A 377 -17.51 -4.95 -9.71
N GLY A 378 -17.68 -3.64 -9.51
CA GLY A 378 -16.64 -2.82 -8.91
C GLY A 378 -17.13 -1.45 -8.49
N ILE A 379 -16.18 -0.68 -7.98
CA ILE A 379 -16.39 0.68 -7.49
C ILE A 379 -15.59 1.61 -8.36
N VAL A 380 -16.26 2.65 -8.85
CA VAL A 380 -15.65 3.70 -9.64
C VAL A 380 -15.35 4.88 -8.73
N ALA A 381 -14.13 5.36 -8.83
CA ALA A 381 -13.64 6.50 -8.08
C ALA A 381 -13.30 7.66 -9.01
N GLU A 382 -13.73 8.85 -8.59
CA GLU A 382 -13.42 10.12 -9.21
C GLU A 382 -12.90 11.07 -8.14
N LEU A 383 -11.85 11.83 -8.45
CA LEU A 383 -11.22 12.72 -7.49
C LEU A 383 -11.17 14.14 -8.03
N GLU A 384 -11.69 15.06 -7.24
CA GLU A 384 -11.53 16.50 -7.39
C GLU A 384 -10.60 17.00 -6.28
N THR A 385 -9.49 17.65 -6.65
CA THR A 385 -8.55 18.23 -5.69
C THR A 385 -8.46 19.73 -5.93
N THR A 386 -8.75 20.50 -4.88
CA THR A 386 -8.62 21.95 -4.84
C THR A 386 -7.46 22.34 -3.92
N ASP A 387 -6.64 23.28 -4.39
CA ASP A 387 -5.48 23.78 -3.66
C ASP A 387 -5.90 25.09 -3.01
N VAL A 388 -5.76 25.17 -1.69
CA VAL A 388 -6.22 26.31 -0.90
C VAL A 388 -5.07 26.85 -0.07
N ALA A 389 -5.05 28.17 0.06
CA ALA A 389 -3.88 28.88 0.54
C ALA A 389 -3.74 28.86 2.07
N ASN A 390 -4.82 28.58 2.79
CA ASN A 390 -4.86 28.53 4.25
C ASN A 390 -5.93 27.52 4.74
N MET A 391 -5.86 27.17 6.03
CA MET A 391 -6.82 26.26 6.68
C MET A 391 -8.26 26.80 6.60
N ARG A 392 -8.44 28.12 6.66
CA ARG A 392 -9.75 28.75 6.59
C ARG A 392 -10.40 28.55 5.23
N GLY A 393 -9.66 28.76 4.14
CA GLY A 393 -10.13 28.53 2.77
C GLY A 393 -10.39 27.06 2.52
N ALA A 394 -9.61 26.16 3.13
CA ALA A 394 -9.90 24.73 3.08
C ALA A 394 -11.21 24.36 3.78
N TYR A 395 -11.51 25.00 4.90
CA TYR A 395 -12.80 24.85 5.58
C TYR A 395 -13.95 25.47 4.77
N GLU A 396 -13.78 26.65 4.19
CA GLU A 396 -14.78 27.30 3.34
C GLU A 396 -15.11 26.44 2.10
N GLU A 397 -14.11 25.84 1.46
CA GLU A 397 -14.31 24.90 0.35
C GLU A 397 -15.01 23.62 0.80
N LEU A 398 -14.66 23.09 1.97
CA LEU A 398 -15.35 21.94 2.56
C LEU A 398 -16.84 22.25 2.80
N VAL A 399 -17.15 23.44 3.34
CA VAL A 399 -18.53 23.91 3.53
C VAL A 399 -19.24 24.02 2.19
N ALA A 400 -18.60 24.59 1.17
CA ALA A 400 -19.18 24.71 -0.17
C ALA A 400 -19.51 23.35 -0.80
N ILE A 401 -18.65 22.34 -0.64
CA ILE A 401 -18.91 20.98 -1.11
C ILE A 401 -20.12 20.37 -0.40
N VAL A 402 -20.19 20.53 0.92
CA VAL A 402 -21.29 20.03 1.76
C VAL A 402 -22.62 20.71 1.38
N GLU A 403 -22.63 22.04 1.25
CA GLU A 403 -23.81 22.82 0.85
C GLU A 403 -24.30 22.44 -0.55
N ALA A 404 -23.38 22.26 -1.51
CA ALA A 404 -23.71 21.88 -2.88
C ALA A 404 -24.36 20.48 -2.93
N GLN A 405 -23.89 19.54 -2.11
CA GLN A 405 -24.47 18.19 -2.02
C GLN A 405 -25.90 18.24 -1.47
N PHE A 406 -26.11 18.91 -0.33
CA PHE A 406 -27.44 18.97 0.31
C PHE A 406 -28.44 19.80 -0.51
N SER A 407 -27.98 20.81 -1.24
CA SER A 407 -28.84 21.57 -2.16
C SER A 407 -29.39 20.68 -3.28
N ARG A 408 -28.53 19.83 -3.88
CA ARG A 408 -28.95 18.86 -4.91
C ARG A 408 -29.92 17.83 -4.36
N LEU A 409 -29.71 17.39 -3.12
CA LEU A 409 -30.60 16.44 -2.44
C LEU A 409 -32.00 17.06 -2.29
N ASN A 410 -32.07 18.30 -1.79
CA ASN A 410 -33.32 19.03 -1.61
C ASN A 410 -34.05 19.31 -2.94
N GLU A 411 -33.32 19.61 -4.03
CA GLU A 411 -33.91 19.77 -5.36
C GLU A 411 -34.51 18.46 -5.88
N ALA A 412 -33.85 17.32 -5.65
CA ALA A 412 -34.36 16.01 -6.02
C ALA A 412 -35.61 15.63 -5.23
N THR A 413 -35.64 15.88 -3.91
CA THR A 413 -36.81 15.59 -3.06
C THR A 413 -38.02 16.47 -3.39
N ASN A 414 -37.81 17.69 -3.90
CA ASN A 414 -38.92 18.59 -4.28
C ASN A 414 -39.45 18.34 -5.71
N ALA A 415 -38.77 17.51 -6.50
CA ALA A 415 -39.18 17.15 -7.86
C ALA A 415 -40.01 15.85 -7.94
N GLU A 416 -40.06 15.08 -6.85
CA GLU A 416 -41.00 13.97 -6.61
C GLU A 416 -42.29 14.48 -5.95
#